data_AF-A0A1B7WE16-F1
#
_entry.id   AF-A0A1B7WE16-F1
#
_cell.length_a   1.000
_cell.length_b   1.000
_cell.length_c   1.000
_cell.angle_alpha   90.00
_cell.angle_beta   90.00
_cell.angle_gamma   90.00
#
_symmetry.space_group_name_H-M   'P 1'
#
loop_
_entity.id
_entity.type
_entity.pdbx_description
1 polymer ?
#
loop_
_entity_poly.entity_id
_entity_poly.type
_entity_poly.pdbx_seq_one_letter_code
_entity_poly.pdbx_strand_id
1 'polypeptide(L)'
;MGLNAAARVFGYAKTTILNWEKKLSGLQETLFLYALVNEFVKLVIEGDELYTKVGKNKEASASEGWTIVLMDRASRFIWHLKCGKKEQKLFLEAMMTVAELFERSAESLQLFTDGEKRYSQLLFNICHEVLRTGKRGRPTKVLPKGMVVRLKNKSSKRRDSEGKLEKVETPKTEHPETTEKPEDKDVHANHVEAFNSSLRRYLAAFRRRTNTYAKSVV
;
A
#
# COMPACT_ATOMS: atom_id res chain seq x y z
N MET A 1 -6.13 -11.10 17.92
CA MET A 1 -7.15 -11.56 18.89
C MET A 1 -8.41 -10.73 18.67
N GLY A 2 -9.62 -11.32 18.64
CA GLY A 2 -10.85 -10.51 18.45
C GLY A 2 -11.23 -9.72 19.71
N LEU A 3 -11.98 -8.62 19.61
CA LEU A 3 -12.35 -7.77 20.77
C LEU A 3 -12.98 -8.56 21.93
N ASN A 4 -13.86 -9.52 21.64
CA ASN A 4 -14.45 -10.39 22.66
C ASN A 4 -13.41 -11.32 23.31
N ALA A 5 -12.45 -11.81 22.52
CA ALA A 5 -11.38 -12.66 23.04
C ALA A 5 -10.41 -11.84 23.88
N ALA A 6 -10.06 -10.62 23.46
CA ALA A 6 -9.26 -9.69 24.25
C ALA A 6 -9.93 -9.36 25.59
N ALA A 7 -11.23 -9.03 25.56
CA ALA A 7 -11.98 -8.79 26.80
C ALA A 7 -11.97 -10.00 27.75
N ARG A 8 -12.13 -11.22 27.23
CA ARG A 8 -12.11 -12.46 28.03
C ARG A 8 -10.73 -12.80 28.57
N VAL A 9 -9.69 -12.66 27.75
CA VAL A 9 -8.32 -13.03 28.09
C VAL A 9 -7.72 -12.04 29.10
N PHE A 10 -7.96 -10.74 28.90
CA PHE A 10 -7.35 -9.70 29.72
C PHE A 10 -8.26 -9.19 30.84
N GLY A 11 -9.50 -9.67 30.93
CA GLY A 11 -10.45 -9.26 31.98
C GLY A 11 -10.95 -7.82 31.87
N TYR A 12 -10.73 -7.14 30.74
CA TYR A 12 -11.17 -5.76 30.53
C TYR A 12 -12.52 -5.67 29.82
N ALA A 13 -13.28 -4.62 30.14
CA ALA A 13 -14.50 -4.30 29.43
C ALA A 13 -14.20 -3.91 27.97
N LYS A 14 -15.14 -4.24 27.06
CA LYS A 14 -14.98 -3.91 25.63
C LYS A 14 -14.83 -2.41 25.39
N THR A 15 -15.56 -1.60 26.15
CA THR A 15 -15.48 -0.13 26.12
C THR A 15 -14.09 0.38 26.48
N THR A 16 -13.43 -0.24 27.47
CA THR A 16 -12.05 0.09 27.83
C THR A 16 -11.10 -0.17 26.67
N ILE A 17 -11.19 -1.34 26.03
CA ILE A 17 -10.36 -1.69 24.87
C ILE A 17 -10.62 -0.74 23.70
N LEU A 18 -11.88 -0.44 23.39
CA LEU A 18 -12.26 0.52 22.34
C LEU A 18 -11.73 1.93 22.63
N ASN A 19 -11.76 2.36 23.89
CA ASN A 19 -11.21 3.64 24.31
C ASN A 19 -9.68 3.70 24.13
N TRP A 20 -8.97 2.59 24.38
CA TRP A 20 -7.55 2.50 24.06
C TRP A 20 -7.30 2.57 22.55
N GLU A 21 -8.04 1.80 21.75
CA GLU A 21 -7.95 1.87 20.28
C GLU A 21 -8.17 3.31 19.79
N LYS A 22 -9.16 4.03 20.32
CA LYS A 22 -9.44 5.43 19.97
C LYS A 22 -8.36 6.40 20.44
N LYS A 23 -7.76 6.19 21.61
CA LYS A 23 -6.63 7.01 22.09
C LYS A 23 -5.39 6.81 21.22
N LEU A 24 -5.15 5.59 20.77
CA LEU A 24 -3.99 5.23 19.95
C LEU A 24 -4.20 5.50 18.46
N SER A 25 -5.44 5.68 17.99
CA SER A 25 -5.73 5.85 16.55
C SER A 25 -5.08 7.08 15.93
N GLY A 26 -4.79 8.11 16.73
CA GLY A 26 -4.08 9.32 16.27
C GLY A 26 -2.57 9.18 16.22
N LEU A 27 -1.97 8.13 16.82
CA LEU A 27 -0.51 8.00 16.89
C LEU A 27 0.14 7.67 15.54
N GLN A 28 -0.64 7.22 14.55
CA GLN A 28 -0.10 6.89 13.23
C GLN A 28 0.64 8.08 12.61
N GLU A 29 0.06 9.28 12.67
CA GLU A 29 0.68 10.49 12.11
C GLU A 29 2.00 10.82 12.83
N THR A 30 2.03 10.70 14.16
CA THR A 30 3.25 10.93 14.96
C THR A 30 4.35 9.92 14.64
N LEU A 31 4.01 8.63 14.53
CA LEU A 31 4.96 7.58 14.17
C LEU A 31 5.47 7.76 12.73
N PHE A 32 4.61 8.21 11.82
CA PHE A 32 4.98 8.53 10.45
C PHE A 32 5.97 9.70 10.39
N LEU A 33 5.71 10.80 11.12
CA LEU A 33 6.63 11.93 11.22
C LEU A 33 8.00 11.51 11.76
N TYR A 34 8.04 10.67 12.80
CA TYR A 34 9.31 10.17 13.34
C TYR A 34 10.09 9.39 12.27
N ALA A 35 9.40 8.55 11.51
CA ALA A 35 10.02 7.75 10.47
C ALA A 35 10.52 8.62 9.30
N LEU A 36 9.83 9.72 8.97
CA LEU A 36 10.28 10.70 7.94
C LEU A 36 11.57 11.46 8.31
N VAL A 37 11.90 11.57 9.60
CA VAL A 37 13.14 12.23 10.07
C VAL A 37 14.38 11.33 9.87
N ASN A 38 14.18 10.05 9.53
CA ASN A 38 15.28 9.14 9.22
C ASN A 38 15.60 9.18 7.72
N GLU A 39 16.88 9.21 7.38
CA GLU A 39 17.35 9.03 6.01
C GLU A 39 17.57 7.53 5.73
N PHE A 40 17.04 7.06 4.62
CA PHE A 40 17.16 5.70 4.15
C PHE A 40 17.94 5.69 2.84
N VAL A 41 19.03 4.93 2.79
CA VAL A 41 19.76 4.70 1.53
C VAL A 41 18.83 4.06 0.48
N LYS A 42 17.99 3.11 0.93
CA LYS A 42 17.06 2.40 0.06
C LYS A 42 15.79 2.02 0.82
N LEU A 43 14.63 2.36 0.25
CA LEU A 43 13.33 1.87 0.69
C LEU A 43 12.76 0.91 -0.35
N VAL A 44 12.25 -0.23 0.12
CA VAL A 44 11.57 -1.21 -0.73
C VAL A 44 10.15 -1.39 -0.20
N ILE A 45 9.18 -0.79 -0.88
CA ILE A 45 7.79 -0.78 -0.47
C ILE A 45 6.99 -1.79 -1.27
N GLU A 46 6.23 -2.62 -0.58
CA GLU A 46 5.18 -3.45 -1.17
C GLU A 46 3.82 -2.79 -0.95
N GLY A 47 3.01 -2.76 -2.00
CA GLY A 47 1.64 -2.25 -1.99
C GLY A 47 0.63 -3.31 -2.41
N ASP A 48 -0.49 -3.40 -1.70
CA ASP A 48 -1.61 -4.29 -2.03
C ASP A 48 -2.93 -3.74 -1.46
N GLU A 49 -4.05 -4.30 -1.94
CA GLU A 49 -5.39 -3.98 -1.45
C GLU A 49 -6.03 -5.16 -0.74
N LEU A 50 -6.57 -4.89 0.44
CA LEU A 50 -7.37 -5.84 1.20
C LEU A 50 -8.84 -5.42 1.19
N TYR A 51 -9.73 -6.35 0.83
CA TYR A 51 -11.17 -6.17 1.00
C TYR A 51 -11.64 -6.67 2.36
N THR A 52 -12.33 -5.80 3.10
CA THR A 52 -13.05 -6.11 4.34
C THR A 52 -14.52 -5.78 4.18
N LYS A 53 -15.42 -6.58 4.80
CA LYS A 53 -16.85 -6.26 4.80
C LYS A 53 -17.15 -5.22 5.88
N VAL A 54 -17.69 -4.08 5.49
CA VAL A 54 -18.12 -3.00 6.40
C VAL A 54 -19.64 -2.90 6.37
N GLY A 55 -20.29 -3.10 7.51
CA GLY A 55 -21.76 -3.07 7.60
C GLY A 55 -22.43 -4.21 6.84
N LYS A 56 -23.18 -3.87 5.78
CA LYS A 56 -23.90 -4.85 4.94
C LYS A 56 -22.98 -5.47 3.89
N ASN A 57 -23.30 -6.69 3.46
CA ASN A 57 -22.61 -7.32 2.33
C ASN A 57 -23.01 -6.60 1.03
N LYS A 58 -22.19 -5.63 0.61
CA LYS A 58 -22.31 -4.98 -0.69
C LYS A 58 -21.36 -5.62 -1.71
N GLU A 59 -21.69 -5.45 -2.99
CA GLU A 59 -20.76 -5.72 -4.07
C GLU A 59 -19.44 -4.96 -3.86
N ALA A 60 -18.34 -5.56 -4.30
CA ALA A 60 -17.01 -5.04 -3.98
C ALA A 60 -16.82 -3.62 -4.55
N SER A 61 -17.36 -3.31 -5.73
CA SER A 61 -17.32 -1.97 -6.34
C SER A 61 -18.08 -0.90 -5.53
N ALA A 62 -19.11 -1.29 -4.76
CA ALA A 62 -19.96 -0.41 -3.98
C ALA A 62 -19.58 -0.37 -2.49
N SER A 63 -18.49 -1.04 -2.10
CA SER A 63 -18.07 -1.18 -0.71
C SER A 63 -16.99 -0.17 -0.33
N GLU A 64 -17.10 0.35 0.90
CA GLU A 64 -16.13 1.26 1.54
C GLU A 64 -15.03 0.50 2.31
N GLY A 65 -15.05 -0.83 2.23
CA GLY A 65 -14.14 -1.69 2.98
C GLY A 65 -12.84 -2.03 2.28
N TRP A 66 -12.46 -1.30 1.23
CA TRP A 66 -11.16 -1.50 0.58
C TRP A 66 -10.07 -0.78 1.34
N THR A 67 -9.04 -1.51 1.75
CA THR A 67 -7.89 -0.96 2.46
C THR A 67 -6.66 -1.07 1.59
N ILE A 68 -5.98 0.05 1.32
CA ILE A 68 -4.64 0.04 0.74
C ILE A 68 -3.63 -0.11 1.87
N VAL A 69 -2.67 -1.02 1.68
CA VAL A 69 -1.52 -1.21 2.57
C VAL A 69 -0.25 -0.93 1.79
N LEU A 70 0.58 0.00 2.27
CA LEU A 70 1.95 0.19 1.82
C LEU A 70 2.89 -0.16 2.97
N MET A 71 3.76 -1.13 2.77
CA MET A 71 4.64 -1.67 3.81
C MET A 71 6.08 -1.73 3.33
N ASP A 72 6.99 -1.28 4.17
CA ASP A 72 8.41 -1.51 3.95
C ASP A 72 8.76 -2.99 4.08
N ARG A 73 9.57 -3.48 3.15
CA ARG A 73 10.02 -4.85 3.09
C ARG A 73 11.07 -5.17 4.14
N ALA A 74 11.91 -4.25 4.56
CA ALA A 74 12.95 -4.58 5.54
C ALA A 74 12.37 -4.63 6.97
N SER A 75 11.75 -3.52 7.39
CA SER A 75 11.28 -3.29 8.75
C SER A 75 9.87 -3.80 9.02
N ARG A 76 9.07 -4.11 7.99
CA ARG A 76 7.62 -4.33 8.08
C ARG A 76 6.83 -3.10 8.55
N PHE A 77 7.47 -1.92 8.59
CA PHE A 77 6.79 -0.68 8.93
C PHE A 77 5.69 -0.39 7.90
N ILE A 78 4.52 0.01 8.38
CA ILE A 78 3.37 0.32 7.52
C ILE A 78 3.36 1.82 7.28
N TRP A 79 3.76 2.22 6.08
CA TRP A 79 3.79 3.61 5.67
C TRP A 79 2.40 4.16 5.37
N HIS A 80 1.50 3.32 4.87
CA HIS A 80 0.13 3.70 4.57
C HIS A 80 -0.83 2.57 4.88
N LEU A 81 -1.89 2.87 5.63
CA LEU A 81 -2.99 1.96 5.90
C LEU A 81 -4.28 2.76 5.91
N LYS A 82 -5.05 2.71 4.82
CA LYS A 82 -6.27 3.50 4.73
C LYS A 82 -7.40 2.74 4.07
N CYS A 83 -8.57 2.81 4.71
CA CYS A 83 -9.80 2.16 4.25
C CYS A 83 -10.73 3.17 3.58
N GLY A 84 -11.40 2.75 2.51
CA GLY A 84 -12.40 3.56 1.81
C GLY A 84 -12.99 2.84 0.60
N LYS A 85 -13.67 3.59 -0.26
CA LYS A 85 -14.11 3.09 -1.57
C LYS A 85 -12.91 2.84 -2.46
N LYS A 86 -12.99 1.84 -3.36
CA LYS A 86 -11.92 1.55 -4.34
C LYS A 86 -11.87 2.56 -5.49
N GLU A 87 -11.93 3.84 -5.17
CA GLU A 87 -11.92 4.97 -6.09
C GLU A 87 -10.52 5.58 -6.18
N GLN A 88 -10.29 6.39 -7.21
CA GLN A 88 -8.98 7.01 -7.47
C GLN A 88 -8.42 7.78 -6.27
N LYS A 89 -9.27 8.43 -5.47
CA LYS A 89 -8.84 9.17 -4.28
C LYS A 89 -8.06 8.30 -3.29
N LEU A 90 -8.50 7.07 -3.06
CA LEU A 90 -7.84 6.16 -2.12
C LEU A 90 -6.40 5.84 -2.56
N PHE A 91 -6.20 5.62 -3.87
CA PHE A 91 -4.88 5.37 -4.44
C PHE A 91 -4.00 6.62 -4.48
N LEU A 92 -4.62 7.79 -4.74
CA LEU A 92 -3.90 9.06 -4.79
C LEU A 92 -3.22 9.36 -3.46
N GLU A 93 -3.94 9.22 -2.35
CA GLU A 93 -3.40 9.46 -1.00
C GLU A 93 -2.24 8.51 -0.66
N ALA A 94 -2.34 7.25 -1.08
CA ALA A 94 -1.25 6.28 -0.93
C ALA A 94 -0.01 6.68 -1.77
N MET A 95 -0.20 7.12 -3.01
CA MET A 95 0.93 7.54 -3.87
C MET A 95 1.52 8.89 -3.47
N MET A 96 0.74 9.79 -2.88
CA MET A 96 1.27 10.99 -2.22
C MET A 96 2.21 10.63 -1.07
N THR A 97 1.85 9.60 -0.27
CA THR A 97 2.73 9.09 0.80
C THR A 97 4.07 8.59 0.24
N VAL A 98 4.04 7.82 -0.86
CA VAL A 98 5.27 7.31 -1.51
C VAL A 98 6.12 8.45 -2.07
N ALA A 99 5.50 9.44 -2.73
CA ALA A 99 6.20 10.58 -3.28
C ALA A 99 6.88 11.41 -2.18
N GLU A 100 6.18 11.66 -1.06
CA GLU A 100 6.73 12.38 0.08
C GLU A 100 7.89 11.62 0.75
N LEU A 101 7.77 10.30 0.90
CA LEU A 101 8.86 9.46 1.44
C LEU A 101 10.11 9.52 0.56
N PHE A 102 9.92 9.46 -0.75
CA PHE A 102 11.03 9.56 -1.70
C PHE A 102 11.69 10.93 -1.66
N GLU A 103 10.90 12.01 -1.65
CA GLU A 103 11.42 13.38 -1.64
C GLU A 103 12.17 13.72 -0.34
N ARG A 104 11.71 13.23 0.81
CA ARG A 104 12.23 13.65 2.12
C ARG A 104 13.26 12.71 2.73
N SER A 105 13.21 11.42 2.41
CA SER A 105 13.79 10.42 3.30
C SER A 105 14.51 9.29 2.56
N ALA A 106 14.51 9.23 1.23
CA ALA A 106 15.14 8.11 0.52
C ALA A 106 15.94 8.52 -0.71
N GLU A 107 17.18 8.05 -0.81
CA GLU A 107 17.99 8.18 -2.04
C GLU A 107 17.45 7.29 -3.17
N SER A 108 16.90 6.13 -2.81
CA SER A 108 16.35 5.13 -3.73
C SER A 108 15.06 4.54 -3.15
N LEU A 109 14.00 4.48 -3.96
CA LEU A 109 12.72 3.88 -3.57
C LEU A 109 12.23 2.93 -4.65
N GLN A 110 11.96 1.69 -4.25
CA GLN A 110 11.38 0.66 -5.11
C GLN A 110 9.96 0.33 -4.64
N LEU A 111 8.97 0.54 -5.50
CA LEU A 111 7.57 0.23 -5.25
C LEU A 111 7.16 -1.03 -6.02
N PHE A 112 6.65 -2.03 -5.31
CA PHE A 112 6.10 -3.26 -5.86
C PHE A 112 4.60 -3.35 -5.60
N THR A 113 3.78 -3.37 -6.64
CA THR A 113 2.32 -3.51 -6.52
C THR A 113 1.79 -4.68 -7.33
N ASP A 114 0.65 -5.23 -6.95
CA ASP A 114 -0.02 -6.29 -7.70
C ASP A 114 -1.06 -5.70 -8.65
N GLY A 115 -1.04 -6.09 -9.93
CA GLY A 115 -2.09 -5.99 -10.96
C GLY A 115 -2.83 -4.66 -11.24
N GLU A 116 -2.81 -3.70 -10.32
CA GLU A 116 -3.56 -2.44 -10.32
C GLU A 116 -2.67 -1.32 -10.86
N LYS A 117 -3.03 -0.82 -12.04
CA LYS A 117 -2.23 0.16 -12.79
C LYS A 117 -2.34 1.58 -12.20
N ARG A 118 -3.36 1.86 -11.36
CA ARG A 118 -3.54 3.19 -10.76
C ARG A 118 -2.36 3.62 -9.90
N TYR A 119 -1.70 2.71 -9.18
CA TYR A 119 -0.51 3.04 -8.39
C TYR A 119 0.57 3.70 -9.24
N SER A 120 1.04 3.01 -10.27
CA SER A 120 2.12 3.50 -11.13
C SER A 120 1.71 4.75 -11.94
N GLN A 121 0.45 4.82 -12.38
CA GLN A 121 -0.05 5.98 -13.10
C GLN A 121 -0.11 7.23 -12.22
N LEU A 122 -0.62 7.12 -11.00
CA LEU A 122 -0.75 8.25 -10.08
C LEU A 122 0.62 8.70 -9.58
N LEU A 123 1.49 7.78 -9.16
CA LEU A 123 2.84 8.12 -8.71
C LEU A 123 3.61 8.86 -9.81
N PHE A 124 3.58 8.36 -11.05
CA PHE A 124 4.21 9.03 -12.17
C PHE A 124 3.65 10.43 -12.43
N ASN A 125 2.33 10.60 -12.33
CA ASN A 125 1.73 11.92 -12.49
C ASN A 125 2.17 12.90 -11.39
N ILE A 126 2.39 12.42 -10.16
CA ILE A 126 2.85 13.22 -9.03
C ILE A 126 4.30 13.65 -9.21
N CYS A 127 5.22 12.72 -9.51
CA CYS A 127 6.65 12.96 -9.34
C CYS A 127 7.48 12.88 -10.63
N HIS A 128 6.90 12.72 -11.83
CA HIS A 128 7.71 12.60 -13.04
C HIS A 128 8.66 13.78 -13.26
N GLU A 129 9.83 13.48 -13.79
CA GLU A 129 10.80 14.44 -14.29
C GLU A 129 10.76 14.52 -15.81
N VAL A 130 11.30 15.59 -16.35
CA VAL A 130 11.36 15.86 -17.78
C VAL A 130 12.80 15.78 -18.26
N LEU A 131 13.14 14.78 -19.06
CA LEU A 131 14.48 14.61 -19.62
C LEU A 131 14.74 15.60 -20.75
N ARG A 132 15.59 16.59 -20.47
CA ARG A 132 16.04 17.58 -21.46
C ARG A 132 17.31 17.11 -22.14
N THR A 133 17.17 16.41 -23.25
CA THR A 133 18.28 15.83 -24.04
C THR A 133 18.83 16.77 -25.11
N GLY A 134 18.32 18.00 -25.22
CA GLY A 134 18.66 18.94 -26.29
C GLY A 134 18.07 18.60 -27.68
N LYS A 135 17.39 17.44 -27.82
CA LYS A 135 16.72 17.03 -29.06
C LYS A 135 15.40 17.81 -29.27
N ARG A 136 15.11 18.15 -30.52
CA ARG A 136 13.85 18.81 -30.92
C ARG A 136 12.66 17.87 -30.69
N GLY A 137 11.61 18.36 -30.05
CA GLY A 137 10.37 17.60 -29.79
C GLY A 137 9.87 17.76 -28.35
N ARG A 138 8.76 17.10 -28.01
CA ARG A 138 8.25 17.06 -26.64
C ARG A 138 9.23 16.25 -25.78
N PRO A 139 9.83 16.83 -24.72
CA PRO A 139 10.72 16.09 -23.85
C PRO A 139 10.04 14.88 -23.20
N THR A 140 10.78 13.76 -23.10
CA THR A 140 10.29 12.53 -22.48
C THR A 140 10.11 12.72 -20.98
N LYS A 141 9.00 12.22 -20.45
CA LYS A 141 8.75 12.15 -19.01
C LYS A 141 9.23 10.82 -18.46
N VAL A 142 9.92 10.84 -17.32
CA VAL A 142 10.43 9.65 -16.65
C VAL A 142 10.16 9.73 -15.16
N LEU A 143 10.22 8.60 -14.45
CA LEU A 143 10.30 8.62 -12.99
C LEU A 143 11.60 9.30 -12.54
N PRO A 144 11.63 9.95 -11.37
CA PRO A 144 12.86 10.51 -10.79
C PRO A 144 13.99 9.50 -10.69
N LYS A 145 15.23 10.00 -10.67
CA LYS A 145 16.41 9.17 -10.41
C LYS A 145 16.30 8.47 -9.06
N GLY A 146 16.43 7.14 -9.04
CA GLY A 146 16.29 6.34 -7.81
C GLY A 146 14.88 5.84 -7.53
N MET A 147 13.86 6.32 -8.26
CA MET A 147 12.48 5.81 -8.16
C MET A 147 12.26 4.67 -9.16
N VAL A 148 11.84 3.51 -8.65
CA VAL A 148 11.57 2.31 -9.45
C VAL A 148 10.19 1.77 -9.12
N VAL A 149 9.39 1.46 -10.15
CA VAL A 149 8.06 0.86 -9.97
C VAL A 149 7.97 -0.46 -10.71
N ARG A 150 7.50 -1.51 -10.03
CA ARG A 150 7.27 -2.85 -10.60
C ARG A 150 5.84 -3.27 -10.37
N LEU A 151 5.16 -3.65 -11.44
CA LEU A 151 3.83 -4.22 -11.39
C LEU A 151 3.93 -5.74 -11.50
N LYS A 152 3.53 -6.46 -10.46
CA LYS A 152 3.49 -7.92 -10.44
C LYS A 152 2.20 -8.41 -11.09
N ASN A 153 2.33 -9.37 -11.99
CA ASN A 153 1.22 -10.12 -12.57
C ASN A 153 1.13 -11.50 -11.92
N LYS A 154 0.20 -11.69 -10.98
CA LYS A 154 0.03 -12.98 -10.26
C LYS A 154 -0.45 -14.14 -11.13
N SER A 155 -0.99 -13.90 -12.33
CA SER A 155 -1.53 -14.96 -13.18
C SER A 155 -0.66 -15.23 -14.40
N SER A 156 -0.12 -16.44 -14.49
CA SER A 156 0.57 -16.97 -15.67
C SER A 156 -0.33 -17.15 -16.90
N LYS A 157 -1.65 -16.92 -16.74
CA LYS A 157 -2.65 -17.01 -17.79
C LYS A 157 -3.07 -15.65 -18.34
N ARG A 158 -2.64 -14.53 -17.73
CA ARG A 158 -2.97 -13.20 -18.28
C ARG A 158 -2.29 -13.03 -19.63
N ARG A 159 -3.10 -12.61 -20.60
CA ARG A 159 -2.67 -12.35 -21.96
C ARG A 159 -3.25 -11.03 -22.44
N ASP A 160 -2.52 -10.36 -23.30
CA ASP A 160 -2.99 -9.24 -24.10
C ASP A 160 -2.93 -9.60 -25.59
N SER A 161 -3.09 -8.61 -26.47
CA SER A 161 -2.98 -8.79 -27.92
C SER A 161 -1.60 -9.24 -28.39
N GLU A 162 -0.56 -9.02 -27.58
CA GLU A 162 0.84 -9.34 -27.88
C GLU A 162 1.27 -10.70 -27.32
N GLY A 163 0.46 -11.29 -26.44
CA GLY A 163 0.61 -12.66 -25.99
C GLY A 163 0.56 -12.76 -24.47
N LYS A 164 1.43 -13.58 -23.88
CA LYS A 164 1.46 -13.81 -22.43
C LYS A 164 2.18 -12.65 -21.76
N LEU A 165 1.52 -12.03 -20.77
CA LEU A 165 2.12 -10.95 -20.00
C LEU A 165 3.34 -11.45 -19.22
N GLU A 166 4.34 -10.60 -19.11
CA GLU A 166 5.48 -10.82 -18.24
C GLU A 166 5.00 -10.91 -16.78
N LYS A 167 5.70 -11.73 -15.97
CA LYS A 167 5.37 -11.88 -14.55
C LYS A 167 5.54 -10.57 -13.79
N VAL A 168 6.41 -9.69 -14.28
CA VAL A 168 6.67 -8.36 -13.74
C VAL A 168 6.77 -7.40 -14.89
N GLU A 169 6.05 -6.29 -14.80
CA GLU A 169 6.11 -5.22 -15.79
C GLU A 169 6.80 -4.00 -15.18
N THR A 170 7.44 -3.22 -16.07
CA THR A 170 7.92 -1.86 -15.78
C THR A 170 6.94 -0.87 -16.41
N PRO A 171 5.88 -0.45 -15.69
CA PRO A 171 4.74 0.25 -16.29
C PRO A 171 5.06 1.69 -16.72
N LYS A 172 6.19 2.25 -16.28
CA LYS A 172 6.61 3.63 -16.50
C LYS A 172 8.10 3.70 -16.81
N THR A 173 8.48 4.64 -17.65
CA THR A 173 9.88 4.87 -18.03
C THR A 173 10.69 5.36 -16.82
N GLU A 174 11.82 4.73 -16.59
CA GLU A 174 12.75 5.06 -15.50
C GLU A 174 13.74 6.14 -15.92
N HIS A 175 14.32 6.85 -14.96
CA HIS A 175 15.43 7.75 -15.23
C HIS A 175 16.65 6.94 -15.74
N PRO A 176 17.39 7.41 -16.77
CA PRO A 176 18.56 6.72 -17.30
C PRO A 176 19.67 6.50 -16.27
N GLU A 177 19.78 7.40 -15.29
CA GLU A 177 20.76 7.30 -14.20
C GLU A 177 20.30 6.42 -13.02
N THR A 178 19.10 5.84 -13.08
CA THR A 178 18.67 4.86 -12.07
C THR A 178 19.38 3.54 -12.32
N THR A 179 20.41 3.27 -11.53
CA THR A 179 21.25 2.07 -11.64
C THR A 179 20.70 0.90 -10.83
N GLU A 180 20.07 1.17 -9.69
CA GLU A 180 19.53 0.14 -8.80
C GLU A 180 18.24 -0.47 -9.34
N LYS A 181 18.37 -1.60 -10.03
CA LYS A 181 17.22 -2.38 -10.50
C LYS A 181 16.92 -3.54 -9.55
N PRO A 182 15.63 -3.85 -9.30
CA PRO A 182 15.20 -5.04 -8.58
C PRO A 182 15.80 -6.32 -9.15
N GLU A 183 16.25 -7.22 -8.27
CA GLU A 183 16.59 -8.58 -8.67
C GLU A 183 15.33 -9.46 -8.74
N ASP A 184 15.41 -10.60 -9.43
CA ASP A 184 14.28 -11.55 -9.53
C ASP A 184 13.79 -12.03 -8.15
N LYS A 185 14.70 -12.18 -7.18
CA LYS A 185 14.36 -12.56 -5.80
C LYS A 185 13.46 -11.51 -5.11
N ASP A 186 13.65 -10.23 -5.43
CA ASP A 186 12.89 -9.12 -4.87
C ASP A 186 11.44 -9.11 -5.39
N VAL A 187 11.19 -9.75 -6.52
CA VAL A 187 9.84 -9.86 -7.07
C VAL A 187 9.01 -10.86 -6.26
N HIS A 188 9.60 -11.90 -5.70
CA HIS A 188 8.87 -13.02 -5.09
C HIS A 188 8.57 -12.85 -3.61
N ALA A 189 9.13 -11.82 -2.97
CA ALA A 189 8.71 -11.39 -1.65
C ALA A 189 7.25 -10.90 -1.66
N ASN A 190 6.43 -11.48 -0.78
CA ASN A 190 4.98 -11.25 -0.67
C ASN A 190 4.59 -11.00 0.80
N HIS A 191 5.28 -10.07 1.46
CA HIS A 191 5.09 -9.82 2.89
C HIS A 191 3.76 -9.13 3.17
N VAL A 192 3.31 -8.25 2.27
CA VAL A 192 1.98 -7.64 2.38
C VAL A 192 0.88 -8.70 2.23
N GLU A 193 1.02 -9.68 1.34
CA GLU A 193 0.02 -10.78 1.24
C GLU A 193 0.00 -11.64 2.51
N ALA A 194 1.17 -11.91 3.10
CA ALA A 194 1.25 -12.65 4.37
C ALA A 194 0.61 -11.85 5.53
N PHE A 195 0.82 -10.53 5.56
CA PHE A 195 0.16 -9.62 6.49
C PHE A 195 -1.35 -9.58 6.27
N ASN A 196 -1.81 -9.40 5.02
CA ASN A 196 -3.21 -9.42 4.63
C ASN A 196 -3.88 -10.76 5.01
N SER A 197 -3.19 -11.87 4.80
CA SER A 197 -3.67 -13.20 5.22
C SER A 197 -3.81 -13.31 6.74
N SER A 198 -2.86 -12.75 7.49
CA SER A 198 -2.92 -12.68 8.96
C SER A 198 -4.07 -11.79 9.42
N LEU A 199 -4.24 -10.60 8.81
CA LEU A 199 -5.38 -9.71 9.04
C LEU A 199 -6.70 -10.42 8.78
N ARG A 200 -6.88 -11.11 7.64
CA ARG A 200 -8.10 -11.87 7.35
C ARG A 200 -8.40 -12.92 8.42
N ARG A 201 -7.37 -13.63 8.92
CA ARG A 201 -7.52 -14.60 10.03
C ARG A 201 -7.94 -13.93 11.33
N TYR A 202 -7.33 -12.80 11.69
CA TYR A 202 -7.73 -12.03 12.88
C TYR A 202 -9.14 -11.46 12.75
N LEU A 203 -9.46 -10.89 11.59
CA LEU A 203 -10.75 -10.28 11.27
C LEU A 203 -11.89 -11.32 11.14
N ALA A 204 -11.58 -12.58 10.81
CA ALA A 204 -12.57 -13.65 10.81
C ALA A 204 -13.26 -13.84 12.17
N ALA A 205 -12.54 -13.56 13.27
CA ALA A 205 -13.12 -13.57 14.62
C ALA A 205 -14.15 -12.44 14.85
N PHE A 206 -14.02 -11.32 14.13
CA PHE A 206 -14.97 -10.20 14.17
C PHE A 206 -16.16 -10.40 13.22
N ARG A 207 -16.00 -11.22 12.17
CA ARG A 207 -17.07 -11.58 11.21
C ARG A 207 -18.14 -12.49 11.82
N ARG A 208 -17.85 -13.22 12.91
CA ARG A 208 -18.84 -14.06 13.62
C ARG A 208 -19.80 -13.19 14.44
N ARG A 209 -20.89 -12.74 13.81
CA ARG A 209 -22.22 -12.33 14.37
C ARG A 209 -22.30 -11.40 15.59
N THR A 210 -21.21 -10.93 16.17
CA THR A 210 -21.27 -9.89 17.20
C THR A 210 -20.99 -8.55 16.55
N ASN A 211 -22.06 -7.79 16.29
CA ASN A 211 -22.11 -6.37 15.89
C ASN A 211 -21.41 -5.43 16.89
N THR A 212 -20.26 -5.81 17.42
CA THR A 212 -19.60 -5.15 18.56
C THR A 212 -19.12 -3.75 18.19
N TYR A 213 -18.72 -3.54 16.94
CA TYR A 213 -18.33 -2.23 16.38
C TYR A 213 -19.47 -1.51 15.63
N ALA A 214 -20.60 -2.19 15.40
CA ALA A 214 -21.75 -1.62 14.70
C ALA A 214 -22.79 -1.00 15.67
N LYS A 215 -22.59 -1.16 16.98
CA LYS A 215 -23.39 -0.50 18.00
C LYS A 215 -22.74 0.84 18.34
N SER A 216 -23.38 1.93 17.91
CA SER A 216 -23.08 3.26 18.40
C SER A 216 -23.19 3.25 19.92
N VAL A 217 -22.14 3.66 20.62
CA VAL A 217 -22.26 4.01 22.04
C VAL A 217 -22.84 5.42 22.03
N VAL A 218 -24.14 5.52 22.29
CA VAL A 218 -24.79 6.79 22.66
C VAL A 218 -24.46 7.07 24.11
#